data_AF-A0A8F1MCC0-F1
#
_entry.id   AF-A0A8F1MCC0-F1
#
_cell.length_a   1.000
_cell.length_b   1.000
_cell.length_c   1.000
_cell.angle_alpha   90.00
_cell.angle_beta   90.00
_cell.angle_gamma   90.00
#
_symmetry.space_group_name_H-M   'P 1'
#
loop_
_entity.id
_entity.type
_entity.pdbx_description
1 polymer ?
#
loop_
_entity_poly.entity_id
_entity_poly.type
_entity_poly.pdbx_seq_one_letter_code
_entity_poly.pdbx_strand_id
1 'polypeptide(L)'
;MLVWTMEQLQIPVNYSVGSTLSFGPSGTFDKNNQFFVYECDEFDRNFLHFSPEISLITSVDYDHPDTYPTKESYLDAFREFGEKSKKVIAWQENSAIFDEKNLTILHDSNKNITLPGEHNRKNATLVIEALKNIRSGRGGVRNISSNKLLPRIRTTF
;
A
#
# COMPACT_ATOMS: atom_id res chain seq x y z
N MET A 1 -7.83 1.63 3.73
CA MET A 1 -8.47 0.51 2.97
C MET A 1 -7.79 -0.85 3.17
N LEU A 2 -6.46 -0.93 3.11
CA LEU A 2 -5.71 -2.18 3.35
C LEU A 2 -6.05 -2.79 4.73
N VAL A 3 -5.87 -2.01 5.80
CA VAL A 3 -6.18 -2.40 7.19
C VAL A 3 -7.60 -2.95 7.30
N TRP A 4 -8.59 -2.17 6.85
CA TRP A 4 -9.99 -2.58 6.85
C TRP A 4 -10.19 -3.95 6.17
N THR A 5 -9.58 -4.16 5.00
CA THR A 5 -9.73 -5.41 4.24
C THR A 5 -9.08 -6.59 4.98
N MET A 6 -7.93 -6.38 5.63
CA MET A 6 -7.27 -7.40 6.46
C MET A 6 -8.13 -7.78 7.66
N GLU A 7 -8.75 -6.82 8.34
CA GLU A 7 -9.69 -7.08 9.45
C GLU A 7 -10.91 -7.89 9.00
N GLN A 8 -11.52 -7.55 7.86
CA GLN A 8 -12.65 -8.31 7.31
C GLN A 8 -12.28 -9.73 6.87
N LEU A 9 -11.02 -9.97 6.56
CA LEU A 9 -10.47 -11.28 6.24
C LEU A 9 -9.96 -12.04 7.48
N GLN A 10 -10.13 -11.45 8.67
CA GLN A 10 -9.62 -11.98 9.94
C GLN A 10 -8.10 -12.23 9.89
N ILE A 11 -7.37 -11.36 9.18
CA ILE A 11 -5.90 -11.36 9.15
C ILE A 11 -5.44 -10.43 10.27
N PRO A 12 -4.78 -10.95 11.33
CA PRO A 12 -4.30 -10.11 12.41
C PRO A 12 -3.23 -9.13 11.90
N VAL A 13 -3.41 -7.85 12.19
CA VAL A 13 -2.59 -6.75 11.65
C VAL A 13 -2.45 -5.65 12.69
N ASN A 14 -1.22 -5.19 12.87
CA ASN A 14 -0.92 -3.93 13.54
C ASN A 14 -0.93 -2.81 12.50
N TYR A 15 -1.22 -1.59 12.93
CA TYR A 15 -1.15 -0.46 12.01
C TYR A 15 -0.87 0.85 12.71
N SER A 16 -0.40 1.83 11.93
CA SER A 16 -0.32 3.23 12.30
C SER A 16 -0.62 4.07 11.07
N VAL A 17 -1.67 4.88 11.15
CA VAL A 17 -2.20 5.75 10.10
C VAL A 17 -2.35 7.18 10.63
N GLY A 18 -2.34 8.17 9.75
CA GLY A 18 -2.28 9.59 10.13
C GLY A 18 -3.56 10.17 10.75
N SER A 19 -4.64 9.39 10.83
CA SER A 19 -5.93 9.84 11.36
C SER A 19 -6.72 8.71 12.01
N THR A 20 -7.78 9.07 12.74
CA THR A 20 -8.70 8.08 13.32
C THR A 20 -9.52 7.43 12.21
N LEU A 21 -9.66 6.11 12.27
CA LEU A 21 -10.45 5.36 11.31
C LEU A 21 -11.90 5.30 11.79
N SER A 22 -12.87 5.22 10.87
CA SER A 22 -14.29 5.07 11.25
C SER A 22 -14.60 3.79 12.02
N PHE A 23 -13.66 2.84 12.04
CA PHE A 23 -13.77 1.52 12.65
C PHE A 23 -12.69 1.25 13.72
N GLY A 24 -11.87 2.24 14.09
CA GLY A 24 -10.79 2.04 15.06
C GLY A 24 -9.90 3.26 15.33
N PRO A 25 -8.98 3.18 16.29
CA PRO A 25 -8.00 4.24 16.55
C PRO A 25 -7.06 4.45 15.36
N SER A 26 -6.21 5.48 15.42
CA SER A 26 -5.17 5.74 14.40
C SER A 26 -4.02 4.73 14.43
N GLY A 27 -3.90 3.92 15.48
CA GLY A 27 -2.91 2.87 15.53
C GLY A 27 -3.19 1.79 16.57
N THR A 28 -2.70 0.59 16.30
CA THR A 28 -2.82 -0.59 17.16
C THR A 28 -1.54 -1.40 17.16
N PHE A 29 -1.25 -2.04 18.30
CA PHE A 29 -0.08 -2.90 18.44
C PHE A 29 -0.38 -4.11 19.33
N ASP A 30 -0.21 -5.31 18.75
CA ASP A 30 -0.11 -6.59 19.44
C ASP A 30 1.17 -7.29 18.99
N LYS A 31 1.99 -7.73 19.94
CA LYS A 31 3.26 -8.42 19.70
C LYS A 31 3.10 -9.75 18.94
N ASN A 32 1.91 -10.33 18.92
CA ASN A 32 1.63 -11.60 18.24
C ASN A 32 1.25 -11.41 16.77
N ASN A 33 0.95 -10.18 16.33
CA ASN A 33 0.60 -9.91 14.95
C ASN A 33 1.85 -9.89 14.07
N GLN A 34 1.79 -10.65 12.97
CA GLN A 34 2.89 -10.75 12.01
C GLN A 34 2.95 -9.53 11.07
N PHE A 35 1.81 -8.93 10.75
CA PHE A 35 1.73 -7.82 9.81
C PHE A 35 1.70 -6.48 10.51
N PHE A 36 2.38 -5.50 9.93
CA PHE A 36 2.31 -4.11 10.31
C PHE A 36 2.05 -3.27 9.06
N VAL A 37 0.99 -2.45 9.07
CA VAL A 37 0.67 -1.51 7.98
C VAL A 37 0.95 -0.10 8.47
N TYR A 38 1.83 0.60 7.76
CA TYR A 38 2.18 1.98 8.06
C TYR A 38 1.77 2.88 6.89
N GLU A 39 1.15 4.01 7.20
CA GLU A 39 1.00 5.11 6.26
C GLU A 39 2.33 5.87 6.22
N CYS A 40 3.08 5.67 5.13
CA CYS A 40 4.34 6.37 4.90
C CYS A 40 4.07 7.74 4.29
N ASP A 41 4.60 8.77 4.92
CA ASP A 41 4.65 10.14 4.40
C ASP A 41 6.08 10.43 3.92
N GLU A 42 6.21 11.08 2.77
CA GLU A 42 7.49 11.53 2.23
C GLU A 42 8.06 12.76 2.95
N PHE A 43 7.24 13.51 3.69
CA PHE A 43 7.67 14.69 4.42
C PHE A 43 8.84 14.37 5.37
N ASP A 44 9.81 15.29 5.43
CA ASP A 44 11.07 15.13 6.18
C ASP A 44 11.84 13.83 5.87
N ARG A 45 11.63 13.26 4.67
CA ARG A 45 12.24 12.00 4.23
C ARG A 45 11.94 10.81 5.15
N ASN A 46 10.88 10.88 5.96
CA ASN A 46 10.56 9.91 7.01
C ASN A 46 10.43 8.47 6.47
N PHE A 47 9.75 8.31 5.33
CA PHE A 47 9.62 7.02 4.64
C PHE A 47 10.96 6.29 4.34
N LEU A 48 12.10 6.99 4.23
CA LEU A 48 13.41 6.39 3.96
C LEU A 48 13.99 5.61 5.15
N HIS A 49 13.40 5.77 6.34
CA HIS A 49 13.79 5.01 7.53
C HIS A 49 13.17 3.62 7.58
N PHE A 50 12.27 3.28 6.66
CA PHE A 50 11.61 1.99 6.60
C PHE A 50 12.23 1.07 5.55
N SER A 51 12.06 -0.24 5.73
CA SER A 51 12.43 -1.27 4.74
C SER A 51 11.28 -2.26 4.56
N PRO A 52 10.22 -1.86 3.84
CA PRO A 52 8.98 -2.64 3.76
C PRO A 52 9.14 -3.95 2.96
N GLU A 53 8.36 -4.96 3.33
CA GLU A 53 8.20 -6.15 2.49
C GLU A 53 7.46 -5.80 1.18
N ILE A 54 6.43 -4.95 1.28
CA ILE A 54 5.63 -4.48 0.14
C ILE A 54 5.33 -3.00 0.35
N SER A 55 5.61 -2.20 -0.66
CA SER A 55 5.26 -0.77 -0.72
C SER A 55 4.18 -0.54 -1.78
N LEU A 56 3.10 0.16 -1.40
CA LEU A 56 2.01 0.52 -2.30
C LEU A 56 2.14 2.00 -2.64
N ILE A 57 2.35 2.32 -3.91
CA ILE A 57 2.50 3.70 -4.38
C ILE A 57 1.18 4.13 -5.00
N THR A 58 0.48 5.05 -4.32
CA THR A 58 -0.84 5.55 -4.75
C THR A 58 -0.71 6.57 -5.87
N SER A 59 0.24 7.49 -5.73
CA SER A 59 0.64 8.49 -6.72
C SER A 59 2.02 9.03 -6.31
N VAL A 60 2.66 9.76 -7.22
CA VAL A 60 3.90 10.50 -6.95
C VAL A 60 3.77 11.85 -7.63
N ASP A 61 3.52 12.88 -6.83
CA ASP A 61 3.31 14.25 -7.27
C ASP A 61 4.30 15.13 -6.50
N TYR A 62 5.01 16.03 -7.18
CA TYR A 62 6.03 16.84 -6.52
C TYR A 62 5.37 17.78 -5.49
N ASP A 63 5.60 17.48 -4.22
CA ASP A 63 5.14 18.24 -3.07
C ASP A 63 6.33 18.56 -2.15
N HIS A 64 6.12 19.35 -1.10
CA HIS A 64 7.11 19.69 -0.08
C HIS A 64 8.43 20.28 -0.62
N PRO A 65 8.40 21.39 -1.39
CA PRO A 65 9.61 22.03 -1.94
C PRO A 65 10.58 22.56 -0.86
N ASP A 66 10.09 22.71 0.38
CA ASP A 66 10.88 23.02 1.57
C ASP A 66 11.76 21.86 2.02
N THR A 67 11.33 20.61 1.79
CA THR A 67 12.09 19.38 2.07
C THR A 67 12.90 18.94 0.85
N TYR A 68 12.31 19.03 -0.33
CA TYR A 68 12.87 18.58 -1.60
C TYR A 68 13.04 19.77 -2.55
N PRO A 69 14.23 20.40 -2.63
CA PRO A 69 14.41 21.63 -3.39
C PRO A 69 14.11 21.52 -4.88
N THR A 70 14.16 20.30 -5.43
CA THR A 70 13.86 20.03 -6.84
C THR A 70 12.98 18.80 -7.00
N LYS A 71 12.23 18.76 -8.11
CA LYS A 71 11.49 17.56 -8.52
C LYS A 71 12.39 16.33 -8.62
N GLU A 72 13.63 16.48 -9.10
CA GLU A 72 14.57 15.35 -9.18
C GLU A 72 14.91 14.84 -7.78
N SER A 73 15.20 15.72 -6.81
CA SER A 73 15.48 15.29 -5.43
C SER A 73 14.29 14.59 -4.75
N TYR A 74 13.07 14.95 -5.15
CA TYR A 74 11.84 14.26 -4.72
C TYR A 74 11.76 12.86 -5.34
N LEU A 75 11.96 12.74 -6.66
CA LEU A 75 11.95 11.46 -7.37
C LEU A 75 13.09 10.52 -6.90
N ASP A 76 14.26 11.07 -6.59
CA ASP A 76 15.40 10.34 -6.02
C ASP A 76 15.03 9.69 -4.68
N ALA A 77 14.29 10.40 -3.82
CA ALA A 77 13.82 9.85 -2.55
C ALA A 77 12.84 8.69 -2.76
N PHE A 78 11.91 8.80 -3.72
CA PHE A 78 11.03 7.68 -4.05
C PHE A 78 11.80 6.49 -4.63
N ARG A 79 12.83 6.73 -5.44
CA ARG A 79 13.71 5.68 -5.96
C ARG A 79 14.43 4.95 -4.82
N GLU A 80 15.02 5.70 -3.89
CA GLU A 80 15.68 5.14 -2.69
C GLU A 80 14.69 4.32 -1.82
N PHE A 81 13.47 4.83 -1.63
CA PHE A 81 12.43 4.09 -0.91
C PHE A 81 12.06 2.78 -1.63
N GLY A 82 11.98 2.80 -2.97
CA GLY A 82 11.76 1.62 -3.79
C GLY A 82 12.87 0.56 -3.64
N GLU A 83 14.13 0.99 -3.54
CA GLU A 83 15.28 0.10 -3.32
C GLU A 83 15.27 -0.54 -1.93
N LYS A 84 14.75 0.16 -0.92
CA LYS A 84 14.57 -0.37 0.45
C LYS A 84 13.39 -1.34 0.57
N SER A 85 12.53 -1.41 -0.45
CA SER A 85 11.34 -2.25 -0.47
C SER A 85 11.62 -3.58 -1.16
N LYS A 86 11.19 -4.72 -0.60
CA LYS A 86 11.34 -6.01 -1.31
C LYS A 86 10.44 -6.13 -2.54
N LYS A 87 9.30 -5.45 -2.51
CA LYS A 87 8.38 -5.32 -3.64
C LYS A 87 7.74 -3.94 -3.64
N VAL A 88 7.63 -3.35 -4.82
CA VAL A 88 6.88 -2.12 -5.07
C VAL A 88 5.68 -2.45 -5.95
N ILE A 89 4.50 -1.95 -5.60
CA ILE A 89 3.31 -2.02 -6.44
C ILE A 89 2.91 -0.58 -6.75
N ALA A 90 2.97 -0.20 -8.03
CA ALA A 90 2.72 1.16 -8.47
C ALA A 90 1.92 1.18 -9.77
N TRP A 91 1.38 2.35 -10.11
CA TRP A 91 0.72 2.58 -11.38
C TRP A 91 1.72 2.84 -12.51
N GLN A 92 1.33 2.54 -13.75
CA GLN A 92 2.15 2.71 -14.94
C GLN A 92 2.75 4.12 -15.04
N GLU A 93 2.00 5.16 -14.68
CA GLU A 93 2.45 6.56 -14.69
C GLU A 93 3.68 6.83 -13.79
N ASN A 94 3.90 6.01 -12.75
CA ASN A 94 5.02 6.14 -11.82
C ASN A 94 6.09 5.04 -12.00
N SER A 95 5.90 4.13 -12.95
CA SER A 95 6.77 2.95 -13.12
C SER A 95 8.25 3.31 -13.37
N ALA A 96 8.51 4.38 -14.12
CA ALA A 96 9.87 4.84 -14.46
C ALA A 96 10.71 5.28 -13.25
N ILE A 97 10.11 5.43 -12.06
CA ILE A 97 10.81 5.85 -10.84
C ILE A 97 11.51 4.65 -10.18
N PHE A 98 10.97 3.44 -10.33
CA PHE A 98 11.35 2.27 -9.52
C PHE A 98 12.11 1.22 -10.34
N ASP A 99 12.93 0.38 -9.68
CA ASP A 99 13.65 -0.73 -10.34
C ASP A 99 12.66 -1.81 -10.80
N GLU A 100 12.71 -2.19 -12.08
CA GLU A 100 11.84 -3.22 -12.67
C GLU A 100 11.96 -4.58 -11.97
N LYS A 101 13.09 -4.88 -11.29
CA LYS A 101 13.33 -6.17 -10.63
C LYS A 101 12.37 -6.47 -9.48
N ASN A 102 11.91 -5.44 -8.77
CA ASN A 102 11.00 -5.59 -7.63
C ASN A 102 9.65 -4.89 -7.85
N LEU A 103 9.40 -4.36 -9.05
CA LEU A 103 8.20 -3.60 -9.39
C LEU A 103 7.09 -4.50 -9.96
N THR A 104 5.87 -4.29 -9.46
CA THR A 104 4.61 -4.77 -10.07
C THR A 104 3.84 -3.57 -10.60
N ILE A 105 3.61 -3.54 -11.90
CA ILE A 105 2.98 -2.41 -12.58
C ILE A 105 1.48 -2.67 -12.76
N LEU A 106 0.66 -1.70 -12.36
CA LEU A 106 -0.77 -1.69 -12.61
C LEU A 106 -1.12 -0.72 -13.73
N HIS A 107 -1.94 -1.17 -14.68
CA HIS A 107 -2.37 -0.36 -15.84
C HIS A 107 -3.78 0.18 -15.68
N ASP A 108 -4.69 -0.63 -15.16
CA ASP A 108 -6.11 -0.30 -15.05
C ASP A 108 -6.66 -0.67 -13.67
N SER A 109 -7.63 0.11 -13.20
CA SER A 109 -8.42 -0.28 -12.04
C SER A 109 -9.19 -1.57 -12.33
N ASN A 110 -9.32 -2.43 -11.31
CA ASN A 110 -10.05 -3.69 -11.45
C ASN A 110 -11.54 -3.41 -11.70
N LYS A 111 -12.01 -3.80 -12.89
CA LYS A 111 -13.39 -3.58 -13.37
C LYS A 111 -14.48 -4.19 -12.47
N ASN A 112 -14.13 -5.14 -11.61
CA ASN A 112 -15.06 -5.77 -10.67
C ASN A 112 -15.27 -4.96 -9.37
N ILE A 113 -14.55 -3.86 -9.19
CA ILE A 113 -14.66 -2.95 -8.05
C ILE A 113 -15.66 -1.85 -8.40
N THR A 114 -16.76 -1.78 -7.66
CA THR A 114 -17.88 -0.86 -7.91
C THR A 114 -17.89 0.34 -6.96
N LEU A 115 -16.76 0.65 -6.32
CA LEU A 115 -16.67 1.78 -5.39
C LEU A 115 -16.87 3.11 -6.12
N PRO A 116 -17.61 4.07 -5.51
CA PRO A 116 -17.70 5.44 -6.01
C PRO A 116 -16.32 6.11 -6.05
N GLY A 117 -16.05 6.87 -7.11
CA GLY A 117 -14.77 7.56 -7.32
C GLY A 117 -13.66 6.69 -7.92
N GLU A 118 -12.93 7.24 -8.90
CA GLU A 118 -11.84 6.51 -9.57
C GLU A 118 -10.67 6.22 -8.62
N HIS A 119 -10.27 7.20 -7.81
CA HIS A 119 -9.20 7.04 -6.82
C HIS A 119 -9.48 5.90 -5.84
N ASN A 120 -10.74 5.74 -5.39
CA ASN A 120 -11.12 4.63 -4.52
C ASN A 120 -10.97 3.27 -5.23
N ARG A 121 -11.36 3.17 -6.51
CA ARG A 121 -11.18 1.94 -7.29
C ARG A 121 -9.70 1.64 -7.55
N LYS A 122 -8.88 2.66 -7.82
CA LYS A 122 -7.42 2.52 -7.91
C LYS A 122 -6.84 2.02 -6.59
N ASN A 123 -7.09 2.69 -5.47
CA ASN A 123 -6.63 2.28 -4.14
C ASN A 123 -7.05 0.85 -3.79
N ALA A 124 -8.27 0.46 -4.13
CA ALA A 124 -8.75 -0.89 -3.93
C ALA A 124 -8.04 -1.93 -4.80
N THR A 125 -7.64 -1.56 -6.01
CA THR A 125 -6.84 -2.42 -6.89
C THR A 125 -5.44 -2.65 -6.32
N LEU A 126 -4.79 -1.61 -5.79
CA LEU A 126 -3.50 -1.73 -5.07
C LEU A 126 -3.62 -2.68 -3.89
N VAL A 127 -4.66 -2.52 -3.05
CA VAL A 127 -4.92 -3.39 -1.89
C VAL A 127 -5.10 -4.85 -2.30
N ILE A 128 -5.87 -5.11 -3.36
CA ILE A 128 -6.04 -6.48 -3.88
C ILE A 128 -4.70 -7.08 -4.29
N GLU A 129 -3.88 -6.33 -5.01
CA GLU A 129 -2.59 -6.82 -5.48
C GLU A 129 -1.62 -7.07 -4.31
N ALA A 130 -1.60 -6.18 -3.31
CA ALA A 130 -0.86 -6.38 -2.08
C ALA A 130 -1.23 -7.69 -1.38
N LEU A 131 -2.53 -7.94 -1.19
CA LEU A 131 -3.04 -9.11 -0.47
C LEU A 131 -2.79 -10.44 -1.23
N LYS A 132 -2.68 -10.41 -2.56
CA LYS A 132 -2.22 -11.58 -3.33
C LYS A 132 -0.75 -11.89 -3.05
N ASN A 133 0.07 -10.86 -2.89
CA ASN A 133 1.53 -10.96 -2.71
C ASN A 133 1.96 -11.23 -1.27
N ILE A 134 1.10 -11.01 -0.27
CA ILE A 134 1.36 -11.36 1.14
C ILE A 134 1.46 -12.89 1.38
N ARG A 135 1.15 -13.71 0.36
CA ARG A 135 1.32 -15.17 0.41
C ARG A 135 2.66 -15.66 -0.13
N SER A 136 3.59 -15.98 0.76
CA SER A 136 4.57 -17.09 0.57
C SER A 136 5.37 -17.48 1.84
N GLY A 137 4.95 -17.07 3.04
CA GLY A 137 5.60 -17.48 4.30
C GLY A 137 4.98 -18.75 4.90
N ARG A 138 5.82 -19.72 5.31
CA ARG A 138 5.43 -21.01 5.92
C ARG A 138 4.49 -20.79 7.13
N GLY A 139 3.20 -21.11 6.95
CA GLY A 139 2.21 -21.24 8.04
C GLY A 139 0.98 -20.32 8.00
N GLY A 140 0.86 -19.37 7.06
CA GLY A 140 -0.18 -18.34 7.12
C GLY A 140 -1.14 -18.26 5.93
N VAL A 141 -2.45 -18.36 6.23
CA VAL A 141 -3.66 -18.06 5.42
C VAL A 141 -3.77 -18.79 4.06
N ARG A 142 -4.83 -19.58 3.83
CA ARG A 142 -5.13 -20.28 2.55
C ARG A 142 -5.53 -19.33 1.42
N ASN A 143 -5.02 -19.54 0.19
CA ASN A 143 -5.31 -18.76 -1.04
C ASN A 143 -6.62 -17.95 -0.97
N ILE A 144 -6.49 -16.64 -0.73
CA ILE A 144 -7.51 -15.61 -0.80
C ILE A 144 -7.59 -15.31 -2.29
N SER A 145 -8.43 -16.09 -2.98
CA SER A 145 -8.77 -15.82 -4.36
C SER A 145 -9.46 -14.46 -4.47
N SER A 146 -9.39 -13.85 -5.66
CA SER A 146 -10.11 -12.62 -5.98
C SER A 146 -11.60 -12.69 -5.60
N ASN A 147 -12.21 -13.87 -5.69
CA ASN A 147 -13.61 -14.12 -5.31
C ASN A 147 -13.90 -13.93 -3.81
N LYS A 148 -12.89 -14.05 -2.94
CA LYS A 148 -13.02 -13.76 -1.51
C LYS A 148 -12.74 -12.28 -1.18
N LEU A 149 -11.92 -11.59 -1.98
CA LEU A 149 -11.56 -10.17 -1.78
C LEU A 149 -12.68 -9.22 -2.21
N LEU A 150 -13.21 -9.44 -3.41
CA LEU A 150 -14.13 -8.50 -4.06
C LEU A 150 -15.41 -8.23 -3.26
N PRO A 151 -16.08 -9.21 -2.63
CA PRO A 151 -17.29 -8.94 -1.85
C PRO A 151 -17.04 -8.07 -0.62
N ARG A 152 -15.85 -8.12 -0.03
CA ARG A 152 -15.50 -7.30 1.15
C ARG A 152 -15.20 -5.88 0.71
N ILE A 153 -14.36 -5.69 -0.28
CA ILE A 153 -13.99 -4.35 -0.76
C ILE A 153 -15.19 -3.53 -1.26
N ARG A 154 -16.29 -4.17 -1.69
CA ARG A 154 -17.50 -3.50 -2.18
C ARG A 154 -18.35 -2.79 -1.13
N THR A 155 -18.24 -3.13 0.17
CA THR A 155 -19.19 -2.66 1.20
C THR A 155 -18.76 -1.42 1.96
N THR A 156 -17.59 -0.84 1.66
CA THR A 156 -17.04 0.22 2.49
C THR A 156 -16.32 1.21 1.61
N PHE A 157 -16.99 2.34 1.38
CA PHE A 157 -16.58 3.73 1.12
C PHE A 157 -17.73 4.41 0.36
#